data_AF-A0A4R0JG66-F1
#
_entry.id   AF-A0A4R0JG66-F1
#
_cell.length_a   1.000
_cell.length_b   1.000
_cell.length_c   1.000
_cell.angle_alpha   90.00
_cell.angle_beta   90.00
_cell.angle_gamma   90.00
#
_symmetry.space_group_name_H-M   'P 1'
#
loop_
_entity.id
_entity.type
_entity.pdbx_description
1 polymer ?
#
loop_
_entity_poly.entity_id
_entity_poly.type
_entity_poly.pdbx_seq_one_letter_code
_entity_poly.pdbx_strand_id
1 'polypeptide(L)'
;MPSSEIAPVQTVRLMHRKNFFGRSAGWNRVAWDYVGYMHQVRRPQDGDSVYHWVGDCAVCSNPPTYRVYSVAATKRVLKIWNTAGGVTLLLGLGAIALGIWGPVDRGGFWIGGGVGAVFLGLMVIGLAEDYFGFIGPGIWSSGHPVHRLLLPDKTED
;
A
#
# COMPACT_ATOMS: atom_id res chain seq x y z
N MET A 1 -15.18 -3.40 1.50
CA MET A 1 -13.95 -2.66 1.18
C MET A 1 -14.22 -1.90 -0.11
N PRO A 2 -14.24 -0.56 -0.12
CA PRO A 2 -14.57 0.17 -1.33
C PRO A 2 -13.42 0.01 -2.32
N SER A 3 -13.62 -0.78 -3.39
CA SER A 3 -12.70 -0.77 -4.51
C SER A 3 -12.88 0.56 -5.23
N SER A 4 -11.90 1.46 -5.12
CA SER A 4 -11.73 2.46 -6.16
C SER A 4 -11.49 1.66 -7.44
N GLU A 5 -12.43 1.73 -8.36
CA GLU A 5 -12.36 0.93 -9.58
C GLU A 5 -11.14 1.41 -10.38
N ILE A 6 -10.34 0.47 -10.88
CA ILE A 6 -9.16 0.80 -11.68
C ILE A 6 -9.66 1.39 -13.01
N ALA A 7 -9.75 2.72 -13.09
CA ALA A 7 -10.34 3.45 -14.19
C ALA A 7 -9.28 4.17 -15.05
N PRO A 8 -9.51 4.40 -16.36
CA PRO A 8 -8.56 5.11 -17.22
C PRO A 8 -8.26 6.56 -16.79
N VAL A 9 -9.22 7.21 -16.13
CA VAL A 9 -9.02 8.51 -15.47
C VAL A 9 -9.42 8.32 -14.02
N GLN A 10 -8.54 8.71 -13.11
CA GLN A 10 -8.78 8.61 -11.68
C GLN A 10 -8.63 9.97 -11.03
N THR A 11 -9.64 10.33 -10.25
CA THR A 11 -9.53 11.44 -9.30
C THR A 11 -8.67 10.96 -8.14
N VAL A 12 -7.64 11.72 -7.78
CA VAL A 12 -6.75 11.47 -6.65
C VAL A 12 -6.64 12.71 -5.79
N ARG A 13 -6.45 12.55 -4.49
CA ARG A 13 -6.20 13.64 -3.54
C ARG A 13 -4.71 13.65 -3.18
N LEU A 14 -3.97 14.62 -3.68
CA LEU A 14 -2.59 14.85 -3.29
C LEU A 14 -2.55 15.67 -2.02
N MET A 15 -2.02 15.09 -0.94
CA MET A 15 -1.94 15.67 0.38
C MET A 15 -0.52 16.14 0.69
N HIS A 16 -0.40 17.34 1.25
CA HIS A 16 0.84 17.91 1.79
C HIS A 16 0.73 18.04 3.31
N ARG A 17 1.76 17.59 4.03
CA ARG A 17 1.82 17.64 5.49
C ARG A 17 2.12 19.06 5.99
N LYS A 18 1.27 19.63 6.83
CA LYS A 18 1.45 20.97 7.41
C LYS A 18 2.36 21.01 8.63
N ASN A 19 2.28 20.00 9.49
CA ASN A 19 3.02 19.99 10.75
C ASN A 19 4.35 19.24 10.63
N PHE A 20 5.42 19.84 11.16
CA PHE A 20 6.73 19.21 11.27
C PHE A 20 6.78 18.23 12.44
N PHE A 21 6.13 18.58 13.56
CA PHE A 21 5.97 17.72 14.73
C PHE A 21 4.58 17.11 14.74
N GLY A 22 4.54 15.79 14.94
CA GLY A 22 3.29 15.05 15.07
C GLY A 22 2.52 15.48 16.31
N ARG A 23 1.19 15.51 16.22
CA ARG A 23 0.31 15.86 17.34
C ARG A 23 -0.12 14.59 18.07
N SER A 24 -0.26 14.65 19.39
CA SER A 24 -0.82 13.51 20.14
C SER A 24 -2.28 13.29 19.72
N ALA A 25 -2.63 12.05 19.40
CA ALA A 25 -3.96 11.65 18.92
C ALA A 25 -4.57 10.51 19.76
N GLY A 26 -4.21 10.46 21.04
CA GLY A 26 -4.60 9.42 21.99
C GLY A 26 -3.40 8.62 22.50
N TRP A 27 -3.68 7.59 23.31
CA TRP A 27 -2.65 6.74 23.91
C TRP A 27 -1.80 6.10 22.81
N ASN A 28 -0.50 6.45 22.77
CA ASN A 28 0.49 5.97 21.79
C ASN A 28 0.12 6.21 20.31
N ARG A 29 -0.61 7.30 19.99
CA ARG A 29 -0.93 7.66 18.60
C ARG A 29 -0.42 9.05 18.27
N VAL A 30 0.17 9.17 17.08
CA VAL A 30 0.63 10.43 16.51
C VAL A 30 -0.20 10.75 15.27
N ALA A 31 -0.83 11.92 15.25
CA ALA A 31 -1.54 12.47 14.11
C ALA A 31 -0.71 13.50 13.34
N TRP A 32 -1.01 13.59 12.06
CA TRP A 32 -0.37 14.49 11.11
C TRP A 32 -1.43 15.25 10.35
N ASP A 33 -1.15 16.52 10.12
CA ASP A 33 -2.07 17.46 9.50
C ASP A 33 -1.75 17.51 8.03
N TYR A 34 -2.75 17.23 7.21
CA TYR A 34 -2.61 17.28 5.77
C TYR A 34 -3.56 18.31 5.19
N VAL A 35 -3.12 19.00 4.15
CA VAL A 35 -3.99 19.69 3.20
C VAL A 35 -3.94 18.96 1.88
N GLY A 36 -5.11 18.66 1.34
CA GLY A 36 -5.24 17.91 0.09
C GLY A 36 -5.78 18.76 -1.04
N TYR A 37 -5.34 18.47 -2.26
CA TYR A 37 -5.87 19.02 -3.50
C TYR A 37 -6.28 17.87 -4.41
N MET A 38 -7.39 18.05 -5.12
CA MET A 38 -7.91 17.03 -6.04
C MET A 38 -7.24 17.19 -7.39
N HIS A 39 -6.76 16.09 -7.96
CA HIS A 39 -6.20 16.03 -9.30
C HIS A 39 -6.91 14.93 -10.07
N GLN A 40 -7.12 15.15 -11.37
CA GLN A 40 -7.50 14.09 -12.29
C GLN A 40 -6.24 13.59 -12.99
N VAL A 41 -5.92 12.31 -12.80
CA VAL A 41 -4.77 11.68 -13.44
C VAL A 41 -5.26 10.69 -14.48
N ARG A 42 -4.89 10.92 -15.73
CA ARG A 42 -5.11 9.98 -16.82
C ARG A 42 -4.03 8.92 -16.81
N ARG A 43 -4.45 7.67 -16.86
CA ARG A 43 -3.58 6.50 -16.93
C ARG A 43 -3.15 6.25 -18.38
N PRO A 44 -1.96 5.68 -18.59
CA PRO A 44 -1.55 5.24 -19.93
C PRO A 44 -2.47 4.11 -20.43
N GLN A 45 -2.59 3.96 -21.75
CA GLN A 45 -3.38 2.87 -22.33
C GLN A 45 -2.68 1.52 -22.10
N ASP A 46 -3.41 0.43 -22.28
CA ASP A 46 -2.82 -0.89 -22.12
C ASP A 46 -1.83 -1.18 -23.28
N GLY A 47 -0.59 -1.49 -22.91
CA GLY A 47 0.52 -1.66 -23.85
C GLY A 47 1.49 -0.47 -23.89
N ASP A 48 1.06 0.70 -23.41
CA ASP A 48 1.92 1.87 -23.29
C ASP A 48 2.94 1.70 -22.15
N SER A 49 4.05 2.44 -22.25
CA SER A 49 5.02 2.55 -21.17
C SER A 49 4.43 3.24 -19.93
N VAL A 50 5.06 3.00 -18.78
CA VAL A 50 4.72 3.67 -17.52
C VAL A 50 4.78 5.20 -17.70
N TYR A 51 3.73 5.88 -17.25
CA TYR A 51 3.64 7.33 -17.28
C TYR A 51 4.20 7.92 -15.98
N HIS A 52 4.93 9.03 -16.06
CA HIS A 52 5.42 9.75 -14.88
C HIS A 52 4.58 11.00 -14.67
N TRP A 53 3.76 10.99 -13.63
CA TRP A 53 2.94 12.12 -13.23
C TRP A 53 3.64 12.93 -12.15
N VAL A 54 3.75 14.24 -12.35
CA VAL A 54 4.26 15.20 -11.35
C VAL A 54 3.05 15.84 -10.69
N GLY A 55 2.87 15.57 -9.40
CA GLY A 55 1.77 16.11 -8.62
C GLY A 55 2.05 17.55 -8.22
N ASP A 56 1.31 18.49 -8.79
CA ASP A 56 1.45 19.90 -8.45
C ASP A 56 1.00 20.15 -6.99
N CYS A 57 1.91 20.65 -6.16
CA CYS A 57 1.67 20.88 -4.75
C CYS A 57 1.59 22.38 -4.49
N ALA A 58 0.39 22.87 -4.19
CA ALA A 58 0.18 24.31 -3.95
C ALA A 58 0.87 24.84 -2.67
N VAL A 59 1.48 23.97 -1.86
CA VAL A 59 2.13 24.36 -0.59
C VAL A 59 3.65 24.48 -0.73
N CYS A 60 4.29 23.70 -1.61
CA CYS A 60 5.75 23.67 -1.70
C CYS A 60 6.23 23.61 -3.16
N SER A 61 7.40 24.19 -3.41
CA SER A 61 8.04 24.20 -4.73
C SER A 61 8.70 22.87 -5.13
N ASN A 62 8.46 21.78 -4.39
CA ASN A 62 9.05 20.47 -4.63
C ASN A 62 7.95 19.42 -4.89
N PRO A 63 7.42 19.35 -6.12
CA PRO A 63 6.30 18.48 -6.43
C PRO A 63 6.73 17.00 -6.41
N PRO A 64 5.95 16.10 -5.77
CA PRO A 64 6.22 14.66 -5.80
C PRO A 64 5.96 14.06 -7.19
N THR A 65 6.82 13.12 -7.57
CA THR A 65 6.66 12.36 -8.83
C THR A 65 6.15 10.96 -8.55
N TYR A 66 5.13 10.55 -9.31
CA TYR A 66 4.50 9.23 -9.24
C TYR A 66 4.63 8.52 -10.58
N ARG A 67 4.88 7.21 -10.52
CA ARG A 67 4.75 6.31 -11.66
C ARG A 67 3.31 5.83 -11.74
N VAL A 68 2.67 6.04 -12.88
CA VAL A 68 1.29 5.68 -13.18
C VAL A 68 1.29 4.54 -14.19
N TYR A 69 0.67 3.43 -13.80
CA TYR A 69 0.59 2.22 -14.59
C TYR A 69 -0.74 2.13 -15.33
N SER A 70 -0.78 1.43 -16.46
CA SER A 70 -2.04 1.14 -17.14
C SER A 70 -2.97 0.27 -16.27
N VAL A 71 -4.23 0.13 -16.70
CA VAL A 71 -5.22 -0.70 -16.00
C VAL A 71 -4.78 -2.16 -16.01
N ALA A 72 -4.40 -2.71 -17.17
CA ALA A 72 -3.92 -4.08 -17.28
C ALA A 72 -2.62 -4.32 -16.49
N ALA A 73 -1.67 -3.38 -16.53
CA ALA A 73 -0.42 -3.50 -15.76
C ALA A 73 -0.70 -3.58 -14.26
N THR A 74 -1.64 -2.78 -13.76
CA THR A 74 -2.04 -2.79 -12.34
C THR A 74 -2.77 -4.06 -11.96
N LYS A 75 -3.70 -4.53 -12.79
CA LYS A 75 -4.37 -5.83 -12.58
C LYS A 75 -3.37 -6.99 -12.56
N ARG A 76 -2.33 -6.95 -13.40
CA ARG A 76 -1.28 -7.96 -13.44
C ARG A 76 -0.46 -7.97 -12.14
N VAL A 77 -0.02 -6.79 -11.68
CA VAL A 77 0.71 -6.65 -10.41
C VAL A 77 -0.13 -7.13 -9.24
N LEU A 78 -1.41 -6.71 -9.17
CA LEU A 78 -2.33 -7.15 -8.12
C LEU A 78 -2.54 -8.67 -8.15
N LYS A 79 -2.67 -9.27 -9.34
CA LYS A 79 -2.76 -10.73 -9.48
C LYS A 79 -1.50 -11.43 -8.97
N ILE A 80 -0.32 -10.92 -9.29
CA ILE A 80 0.95 -11.47 -8.80
C ILE A 80 1.00 -11.40 -7.28
N TRP A 81 0.66 -10.26 -6.68
CA TRP A 81 0.63 -10.10 -5.22
C TRP A 81 -0.40 -11.00 -4.56
N ASN A 82 -1.61 -11.10 -5.11
CA ASN A 82 -2.63 -12.00 -4.59
C ASN A 82 -2.21 -13.48 -4.70
N THR A 83 -1.53 -13.85 -5.79
CA THR A 83 -1.02 -15.22 -5.97
C THR A 83 0.11 -15.50 -5.00
N ALA A 84 1.07 -14.58 -4.86
CA ALA A 84 2.17 -14.69 -3.92
C ALA A 84 1.64 -14.78 -2.48
N GLY A 85 0.72 -13.88 -2.09
CA GLY A 85 0.04 -13.93 -0.79
C GLY A 85 -0.69 -15.24 -0.56
N GLY A 86 -1.40 -15.77 -1.56
CA GLY A 86 -2.07 -17.06 -1.50
C GLY A 86 -1.10 -18.24 -1.32
N VAL A 87 0.00 -18.28 -2.08
CA VAL A 87 1.05 -19.31 -1.95
C VAL A 87 1.70 -19.22 -0.58
N THR A 88 2.07 -18.02 -0.14
CA THR A 88 2.65 -17.78 1.18
C THR A 88 1.68 -18.21 2.29
N LEU A 89 0.37 -17.97 2.14
CA LEU A 89 -0.67 -18.43 3.08
C LEU A 89 -0.70 -19.95 3.20
N LEU A 90 -0.67 -20.65 2.07
CA LEU A 90 -0.62 -22.12 2.07
C LEU A 90 0.65 -22.65 2.74
N LEU A 91 1.80 -22.03 2.49
CA LEU A 91 3.06 -22.41 3.15
C LEU A 91 3.03 -22.15 4.66
N GLY A 92 2.47 -21.01 5.09
CA GLY A 92 2.29 -20.70 6.51
C GLY A 92 1.38 -21.70 7.22
N LEU A 93 0.24 -22.04 6.61
CA LEU A 93 -0.67 -23.06 7.14
C LEU A 93 -0.02 -24.46 7.17
N GLY A 94 0.76 -24.82 6.15
CA GLY A 94 1.53 -26.07 6.12
C GLY A 94 2.56 -26.14 7.24
N ALA A 95 3.29 -25.05 7.50
CA ALA A 95 4.26 -24.97 8.59
C ALA A 95 3.60 -25.07 9.97
N ILE A 96 2.43 -24.45 10.17
CA ILE A 96 1.63 -24.59 11.39
C ILE A 96 1.17 -26.04 11.57
N ALA A 97 0.64 -26.67 10.53
CA ALA A 97 0.23 -28.06 10.59
C ALA A 97 1.41 -28.98 10.94
N LEU A 98 2.55 -28.85 10.26
CA LEU A 98 3.75 -29.65 10.56
C LEU A 98 4.31 -29.39 11.97
N GLY A 99 4.15 -28.18 12.50
CA GLY A 99 4.54 -27.83 13.87
C GLY A 99 3.61 -28.38 14.96
N ILE A 100 2.30 -28.50 14.67
CA ILE A 100 1.31 -29.10 15.57
C ILE A 100 1.47 -30.63 15.66
N TRP A 101 1.81 -31.27 14.53
CA TRP A 101 1.98 -32.73 14.45
C TRP A 101 3.44 -33.18 14.61
N GLY A 102 4.37 -32.24 14.79
CA GLY A 102 5.79 -32.49 15.00
C GLY A 102 6.10 -32.87 16.46
N PRO A 103 7.13 -33.71 16.71
CA PRO A 103 7.56 -34.04 18.07
C PRO A 103 7.92 -32.78 18.85
N VAL A 104 7.28 -32.59 20.02
CA VAL A 104 7.32 -31.36 20.85
C VAL A 104 8.69 -31.14 21.50
N ASP A 105 9.61 -32.08 21.33
CA ASP A 105 10.72 -32.26 22.25
C ASP A 105 11.90 -31.30 22.07
N ARG A 106 12.19 -30.68 20.90
CA ARG A 106 13.44 -29.86 20.78
C ARG A 106 13.48 -28.65 19.82
N GLY A 107 12.36 -28.03 19.44
CA GLY A 107 12.46 -26.74 18.69
C GLY A 107 11.33 -26.40 17.73
N GLY A 108 10.36 -27.29 17.54
CA GLY A 108 9.25 -27.09 16.61
C GLY A 108 8.41 -25.83 16.89
N PHE A 109 8.27 -25.45 18.17
CA PHE A 109 7.51 -24.27 18.57
C PHE A 109 8.15 -22.94 18.14
N TRP A 110 9.49 -22.83 18.22
CA TRP A 110 10.23 -21.63 17.81
C TRP A 110 10.25 -21.47 16.28
N ILE A 111 10.31 -22.57 15.54
CA ILE A 111 10.26 -22.57 14.07
C ILE A 111 8.85 -22.20 13.60
N GLY A 112 7.80 -22.78 14.18
CA GLY A 112 6.41 -22.44 13.86
C GLY A 112 6.06 -20.97 14.16
N GLY A 113 6.49 -20.45 15.31
CA GLY A 113 6.25 -19.06 15.71
C GLY A 113 7.02 -18.03 14.87
N GLY A 114 8.29 -18.30 14.56
CA GLY A 114 9.12 -17.43 13.73
C GLY A 114 8.63 -17.35 12.28
N VAL A 115 8.26 -18.48 11.70
CA VAL A 115 7.66 -18.53 10.35
C VAL A 115 6.29 -17.85 10.36
N GLY A 116 5.46 -18.07 11.38
CA GLY A 116 4.17 -17.38 11.53
C GLY A 116 4.28 -15.86 11.64
N ALA A 117 5.30 -15.34 12.32
CA ALA A 117 5.52 -13.90 12.46
C ALA A 117 6.04 -13.24 11.16
N VAL A 118 6.98 -13.89 10.46
CA VAL A 118 7.42 -13.44 9.12
C VAL A 118 6.26 -13.52 8.13
N PHE A 119 5.45 -14.57 8.23
CA PHE A 119 4.26 -14.80 7.44
C PHE A 119 3.22 -13.68 7.63
N LEU A 120 2.91 -13.32 8.88
CA LEU A 120 2.00 -12.22 9.19
C LEU A 120 2.57 -10.87 8.72
N GLY A 121 3.88 -10.66 8.89
CA GLY A 121 4.56 -9.43 8.47
C GLY A 121 4.50 -9.21 6.96
N LEU A 122 4.76 -10.24 6.16
CA LEU A 122 4.68 -10.17 4.69
C LEU A 122 3.24 -10.03 4.20
N MET A 123 2.27 -10.70 4.85
CA MET A 123 0.84 -10.54 4.55
C MET A 123 0.35 -9.13 4.88
N VAL A 124 0.77 -8.54 5.99
CA VAL A 124 0.40 -7.16 6.34
C VAL A 124 0.98 -6.17 5.33
N ILE A 125 2.21 -6.37 4.85
CA ILE A 125 2.81 -5.51 3.81
C ILE A 125 2.06 -5.68 2.48
N GLY A 126 1.77 -6.91 2.05
CA GLY A 126 1.09 -7.18 0.78
C GLY A 126 -0.41 -6.86 0.75
N LEU A 127 -1.12 -6.98 1.89
CA LEU A 127 -2.56 -6.69 2.00
C LEU A 127 -2.86 -5.23 2.37
N ALA A 128 -1.92 -4.52 3.02
CA ALA A 128 -2.08 -3.09 3.29
C ALA A 128 -1.73 -2.22 2.08
N GLU A 129 -1.12 -2.80 1.05
CA GLU A 129 -0.80 -2.08 -0.17
C GLU A 129 -1.97 -2.12 -1.14
N ASP A 130 -2.82 -1.12 -0.94
CA ASP A 130 -3.80 -0.62 -1.88
C ASP A 130 -3.10 -0.11 -3.16
N TYR A 131 -2.61 -1.05 -3.95
CA TYR A 131 -1.91 -0.78 -5.20
C TYR A 131 -2.93 -0.42 -6.28
N PHE A 132 -3.26 0.86 -6.34
CA PHE A 132 -4.19 1.39 -7.34
C PHE A 132 -3.48 1.84 -8.61
N GLY A 133 -2.25 1.38 -8.86
CA GLY A 133 -1.49 1.70 -10.06
C GLY A 133 -0.68 2.99 -10.00
N PHE A 134 -0.43 3.50 -8.79
CA PHE A 134 0.49 4.59 -8.52
C PHE A 134 1.64 4.07 -7.65
N ILE A 135 2.89 4.41 -8.01
CA ILE A 135 4.07 4.20 -7.15
C ILE A 135 4.77 5.55 -6.96
N GLY A 136 5.01 5.94 -5.70
CA GLY A 136 5.76 7.15 -5.38
C GLY A 136 5.81 7.45 -3.87
N PRO A 137 6.35 8.62 -3.49
CA PRO A 137 6.47 9.04 -2.10
C PRO A 137 5.12 9.03 -1.39
N GLY A 138 5.11 8.50 -0.17
CA GLY A 138 3.94 8.43 0.70
C GLY A 138 2.87 7.40 0.35
N ILE A 139 3.15 6.52 -0.63
CA ILE A 139 2.40 5.28 -0.85
C ILE A 139 3.06 4.13 -0.08
N TRP A 140 4.40 4.11 0.03
CA TRP A 140 5.18 2.98 0.61
C TRP A 140 6.04 3.34 1.84
N SER A 141 6.18 4.61 2.22
CA SER A 141 7.06 4.97 3.33
C SER A 141 6.35 4.81 4.68
N SER A 142 6.83 3.87 5.49
CA SER A 142 6.54 3.76 6.93
C SER A 142 6.97 5.00 7.73
N GLY A 143 7.72 5.92 7.12
CA GLY A 143 7.97 7.26 7.62
C GLY A 143 6.90 8.24 7.13
N HIS A 144 6.30 8.99 8.04
CA HIS A 144 5.27 9.98 7.77
C HIS A 144 5.71 10.94 6.64
N PRO A 145 5.20 10.77 5.42
CA PRO A 145 5.74 11.43 4.25
C PRO A 145 5.29 12.89 4.21
N VAL A 146 6.10 13.76 3.61
CA VAL A 146 5.70 15.14 3.35
C VAL A 146 4.52 15.18 2.38
N HIS A 147 4.51 14.28 1.39
CA HIS A 147 3.44 14.13 0.42
C HIS A 147 2.78 12.76 0.52
N ARG A 148 1.46 12.72 0.50
CA ARG A 148 0.67 11.49 0.50
C ARG A 148 -0.33 11.53 -0.65
N LEU A 149 -0.45 10.45 -1.40
CA LEU A 149 -1.48 10.31 -2.42
C LEU A 149 -2.61 9.45 -1.86
N LEU A 150 -3.83 9.96 -1.89
CA LEU A 150 -5.04 9.20 -1.56
C LEU A 150 -5.93 9.07 -2.77
N LEU A 151 -6.69 7.99 -2.85
CA LEU A 151 -7.85 7.95 -3.73
C LEU A 151 -9.09 8.38 -2.94
N PRO A 152 -10.00 9.16 -3.54
CA PRO A 152 -11.25 9.53 -2.90
C PRO A 152 -12.06 8.26 -2.61
N ASP A 153 -12.64 8.22 -1.42
CA ASP A 153 -13.66 7.22 -1.11
C ASP A 153 -14.90 7.45 -1.99
N LYS A 154 -15.57 6.37 -2.40
CA LYS A 154 -16.82 6.43 -3.19
C LYS A 154 -18.00 7.12 -2.47
N THR A 155 -17.79 7.67 -1.27
CA THR A 155 -18.85 8.20 -0.39
C THR A 155 -18.86 9.73 -0.26
N GLU A 156 -18.02 10.44 -1.02
CA GLU A 156 -18.06 11.91 -1.10
C GLU A 156 -18.76 12.36 -2.39
N ASP A 157 -20.05 12.05 -2.52
CA ASP A 157 -20.99 12.66 -3.49
C ASP A 157 -22.20 13.24 -2.72
#